data_AF-A0A645B2Q6-F1
#
_entry.id   AF-A0A645B2Q6-F1
#
_cell.length_a   1.000
_cell.length_b   1.000
_cell.length_c   1.000
_cell.angle_alpha   90.00
_cell.angle_beta   90.00
_cell.angle_gamma   90.00
#
_symmetry.space_group_name_H-M   'P 1'
#
loop_
_entity.id
_entity.type
_entity.pdbx_description
1 polymer ?
#
loop_
_entity_poly.entity_id
_entity_poly.type
_entity_poly.pdbx_seq_one_letter_code
_entity_poly.pdbx_strand_id
1 'polypeptide(L)'
;MEIKDLFKKRKGKFFNDVIIAVAFGAMLIIAGEVFFSGDKKPDDTAIVQEEAVDESDSANSLESKTESLLSQVEGAGRVRVMITLDSDGESVYAEEKKTSNSQTDEKASEGDNREIASETEEKSVVMVNNGDGSTSPVIIKETAAKIAGIVIVAEGGDNILVKDSLIRAAQALFDVPANKVAVFKMK
;
A
#
# COMPACT_ATOMS: atom_id res chain seq x y z
N MET A 1 39.23 -28.69 -26.59
CA MET A 1 39.38 -30.09 -26.13
C MET A 1 37.96 -30.61 -25.93
N GLU A 2 37.45 -31.35 -26.90
CA GLU A 2 36.02 -31.68 -26.95
C GLU A 2 35.65 -32.70 -25.88
N ILE A 3 34.56 -32.42 -25.17
CA ILE A 3 33.91 -33.23 -24.13
C ILE A 3 33.58 -34.66 -24.61
N LYS A 4 33.65 -34.89 -25.93
CA LYS A 4 33.41 -36.16 -26.60
C LYS A 4 34.53 -37.18 -26.41
N ASP A 5 35.75 -36.76 -26.06
CA ASP A 5 36.90 -37.67 -25.90
C ASP A 5 37.02 -38.29 -24.51
N LEU A 6 36.23 -37.84 -23.53
CA LEU A 6 36.15 -38.46 -22.20
C LEU A 6 35.21 -39.69 -22.15
N PHE A 7 34.40 -39.91 -23.21
CA PHE A 7 33.33 -40.92 -23.20
C PHE A 7 33.61 -42.19 -24.02
N LYS A 8 34.88 -42.49 -24.31
CA LYS A 8 35.25 -43.67 -25.11
C LYS A 8 36.21 -44.64 -24.43
N LYS A 9 36.00 -44.96 -23.14
CA LYS A 9 36.61 -46.18 -22.54
C LYS A 9 36.02 -46.58 -21.18
N ARG A 10 34.85 -47.25 -21.17
CA ARG A 10 34.41 -48.31 -20.21
C ARG A 10 32.88 -48.49 -20.24
N LYS A 11 32.37 -49.19 -21.24
CA LYS A 11 30.92 -49.42 -21.48
C LYS A 11 30.14 -50.15 -20.35
N GLY A 12 30.79 -50.64 -19.30
CA GLY A 12 30.11 -51.33 -18.18
C GLY A 12 30.13 -50.62 -16.82
N LYS A 13 31.07 -49.68 -16.59
CA LYS A 13 31.19 -48.97 -15.30
C LYS A 13 30.60 -47.56 -15.32
N PHE A 14 30.64 -46.89 -16.47
CA PHE A 14 30.06 -45.54 -16.63
C PHE A 14 28.54 -45.50 -16.40
N PHE A 15 27.78 -46.55 -16.75
CA PHE A 15 26.34 -46.57 -16.48
C PHE A 15 26.03 -46.65 -14.99
N ASN A 16 26.79 -47.45 -14.23
CA ASN A 16 26.64 -47.49 -12.77
C ASN A 16 27.09 -46.19 -12.12
N ASP A 17 28.20 -45.59 -12.59
CA ASP A 17 28.71 -44.32 -12.06
C ASP A 17 27.74 -43.16 -12.35
N VAL A 18 27.07 -43.17 -13.51
CA VAL A 18 26.01 -42.18 -13.86
C VAL A 18 24.74 -42.40 -13.05
N ILE A 19 24.31 -43.64 -12.82
CA ILE A 19 23.15 -43.94 -11.96
C ILE A 19 23.43 -43.51 -10.51
N ILE A 20 24.64 -43.74 -10.00
CA ILE A 20 25.06 -43.29 -8.67
C ILE A 20 25.07 -41.76 -8.59
N ALA A 21 25.58 -41.06 -9.61
CA ALA A 21 25.59 -39.60 -9.64
C ALA A 21 24.17 -39.01 -9.66
N VAL A 22 23.23 -39.62 -10.40
CA VAL A 22 21.82 -39.19 -10.44
C VAL A 22 21.12 -39.47 -9.11
N ALA A 23 21.35 -40.64 -8.49
CA ALA A 23 20.81 -40.97 -7.18
C ALA A 23 21.34 -40.04 -6.07
N PHE A 24 22.62 -39.67 -6.13
CA PHE A 24 23.23 -38.71 -5.20
C PHE A 24 22.66 -37.29 -5.39
N GLY A 25 22.40 -36.88 -6.64
CA GLY A 25 21.71 -35.63 -6.96
C GLY A 25 20.27 -35.59 -6.43
N ALA A 26 19.51 -36.67 -6.62
CA ALA A 26 18.16 -36.78 -6.07
C ALA A 26 18.18 -36.78 -4.53
N MET A 27 19.17 -37.41 -3.90
CA MET A 27 19.36 -37.40 -2.45
C MET A 27 19.70 -36.00 -1.92
N LEU A 28 20.48 -35.19 -2.65
CA LEU A 28 20.78 -33.81 -2.27
C LEU A 28 19.57 -32.88 -2.37
N ILE A 29 18.67 -33.07 -3.34
CA ILE A 29 17.44 -32.28 -3.46
C ILE A 29 16.50 -32.56 -2.27
N ILE A 30 16.32 -33.83 -1.93
CA ILE A 30 15.47 -34.25 -0.79
C ILE A 30 16.11 -33.82 0.54
N ALA A 31 17.44 -33.92 0.68
CA ALA A 31 18.15 -33.40 1.85
C ALA A 31 18.07 -31.87 1.94
N GLY A 32 18.02 -31.17 0.80
CA GLY A 32 17.82 -29.72 0.73
C GLY A 32 16.50 -29.29 1.35
N GLU A 33 15.39 -29.98 1.06
CA GLU A 33 14.07 -29.68 1.66
C GLU A 33 14.04 -29.88 3.19
N VAL A 34 14.79 -30.87 3.70
CA VAL A 34 14.87 -31.16 5.14
C VAL A 34 15.84 -30.21 5.86
N PHE A 35 16.91 -29.77 5.20
CA PHE A 35 17.91 -28.88 5.79
C PHE A 35 17.53 -27.39 5.74
N PHE A 36 16.61 -26.99 4.84
CA PHE A 36 16.12 -25.60 4.73
C PHE A 36 14.83 -25.31 5.52
N SER A 37 14.35 -26.26 6.35
CA SER A 37 13.21 -26.07 7.26
C SER A 37 13.64 -25.93 8.73
N GLY A 38 14.66 -25.11 8.99
CA GLY A 38 15.14 -24.80 10.34
C GLY A 38 15.51 -23.33 10.50
N ASP A 39 14.67 -22.61 11.26
CA ASP A 39 14.86 -21.26 11.81
C ASP A 39 15.13 -20.09 10.83
N LYS A 40 14.02 -19.46 10.39
CA LYS A 40 14.01 -18.12 9.83
C LYS A 40 14.33 -17.08 10.92
N LYS A 41 15.56 -16.55 10.90
CA LYS A 41 15.83 -15.15 11.22
C LYS A 41 16.15 -14.43 9.91
N PRO A 42 15.47 -13.33 9.56
CA PRO A 42 15.97 -12.45 8.51
C PRO A 42 16.88 -11.40 9.13
N ASP A 43 18.13 -11.37 8.67
CA ASP A 43 19.03 -10.21 8.75
C ASP A 43 19.35 -9.80 7.31
N ASP A 44 19.55 -8.50 7.13
CA ASP A 44 19.45 -7.70 5.92
C ASP A 44 20.10 -8.29 4.66
N THR A 45 19.31 -8.35 3.59
CA THR A 45 19.83 -8.20 2.22
C THR A 45 18.82 -7.36 1.44
N ALA A 46 19.12 -6.07 1.33
CA ALA A 46 18.37 -5.10 0.54
C ALA A 46 18.40 -5.49 -0.94
N ILE A 47 17.36 -6.20 -1.37
CA ILE A 47 16.90 -6.18 -2.75
C ILE A 47 15.87 -5.06 -2.78
N VAL A 48 16.19 -3.97 -3.48
CA VAL A 48 15.20 -2.94 -3.82
C VAL A 48 14.28 -3.57 -4.88
N GLN A 49 13.33 -4.36 -4.39
CA GLN A 49 12.06 -4.56 -5.05
C GLN A 49 11.26 -3.30 -4.78
N GLU A 50 10.86 -2.65 -5.86
CA GLU A 50 9.83 -1.64 -5.85
C GLU A 50 8.52 -2.37 -5.46
N GLU A 51 8.33 -2.55 -4.15
CA GLU A 51 7.10 -3.07 -3.60
C GLU A 51 6.03 -2.02 -3.87
N ALA A 52 5.13 -2.34 -4.81
CA ALA A 52 3.78 -1.83 -4.72
C ALA A 52 3.32 -2.18 -3.29
N VAL A 53 3.28 -1.17 -2.41
CA VAL A 53 2.76 -1.32 -1.06
C VAL A 53 1.36 -1.88 -1.22
N ASP A 54 1.22 -3.18 -0.98
CA ASP A 54 -0.06 -3.86 -1.02
C ASP A 54 -0.89 -3.18 0.07
N GLU A 55 -1.93 -2.43 -0.32
CA GLU A 55 -2.78 -1.68 0.61
C GLU A 55 -3.31 -2.57 1.75
N SER A 56 -3.38 -3.88 1.49
CA SER A 56 -3.73 -4.90 2.48
C SER A 56 -2.77 -4.92 3.68
N ASP A 57 -1.46 -4.72 3.50
CA ASP A 57 -0.49 -4.75 4.59
C ASP A 57 -0.57 -3.51 5.50
N SER A 58 -0.84 -2.34 4.90
CA SER A 58 -1.02 -1.10 5.67
C SER A 58 -2.28 -1.16 6.53
N ALA A 59 -3.40 -1.63 5.97
CA ALA A 59 -4.66 -1.79 6.69
C ALA A 59 -4.56 -2.84 7.82
N ASN A 60 -3.95 -4.00 7.56
CA ASN A 60 -3.72 -5.04 8.55
C ASN A 60 -2.90 -4.53 9.76
N SER A 61 -1.91 -3.66 9.50
CA SER A 61 -1.08 -3.08 10.56
C SER A 61 -1.88 -2.11 11.45
N LEU A 62 -2.77 -1.31 10.86
CA LEU A 62 -3.64 -0.38 11.56
C LEU A 62 -4.69 -1.11 12.39
N GLU A 63 -5.30 -2.14 11.83
CA GLU A 63 -6.25 -3.01 12.54
C GLU A 63 -5.61 -3.64 13.76
N SER A 64 -4.43 -4.27 13.61
CA SER A 64 -3.72 -4.93 14.71
C SER A 64 -3.33 -3.97 15.85
N LYS A 65 -2.88 -2.75 15.52
CA LYS A 65 -2.57 -1.70 16.51
C LYS A 65 -3.83 -1.25 17.24
N THR A 66 -4.92 -1.10 16.52
CA THR A 66 -6.22 -0.68 17.07
C THR A 66 -6.82 -1.76 17.96
N GLU A 67 -6.77 -3.03 17.54
CA GLU A 67 -7.17 -4.18 18.37
C GLU A 67 -6.40 -4.19 19.69
N SER A 68 -5.08 -4.03 19.62
CA SER A 68 -4.20 -4.01 20.79
C SER A 68 -4.58 -2.89 21.75
N LEU A 69 -4.79 -1.67 21.24
CA LEU A 69 -5.19 -0.51 22.06
C LEU A 69 -6.59 -0.66 22.66
N LEU A 70 -7.58 -1.03 21.85
CA LEU A 70 -8.97 -1.14 22.29
C LEU A 70 -9.18 -2.30 23.27
N SER A 71 -8.35 -3.35 23.22
CA SER A 71 -8.37 -4.44 24.22
C SER A 71 -8.03 -3.97 25.63
N GLN A 72 -7.34 -2.84 25.78
CA GLN A 72 -6.98 -2.26 27.08
C GLN A 72 -8.13 -1.43 27.69
N VAL A 73 -9.22 -1.23 26.97
CA VAL A 73 -10.42 -0.57 27.52
C VAL A 73 -11.05 -1.47 28.57
N GLU A 74 -11.35 -0.90 29.74
CA GLU A 74 -11.95 -1.64 30.84
C GLU A 74 -13.24 -2.34 30.41
N GLY A 75 -13.30 -3.65 30.61
CA GLY A 75 -14.44 -4.47 30.25
C GLY A 75 -14.54 -4.84 28.76
N ALA A 76 -13.64 -4.39 27.87
CA ALA A 76 -13.68 -4.74 26.45
C ALA A 76 -13.30 -6.21 26.17
N GLY A 77 -12.31 -6.74 26.90
CA GLY A 77 -11.80 -8.11 26.70
C GLY A 77 -11.04 -8.27 25.38
N ARG A 78 -11.17 -9.42 24.73
CA ARG A 78 -10.64 -9.61 23.38
C ARG A 78 -11.41 -8.75 22.38
N VAL A 79 -10.68 -8.07 21.50
CA VAL A 79 -11.24 -7.18 20.48
C VAL A 79 -10.72 -7.60 19.11
N ARG A 80 -11.59 -7.57 18.11
CA ARG A 80 -11.25 -7.66 16.68
C ARG A 80 -11.76 -6.43 15.96
N VAL A 81 -10.95 -5.87 15.08
CA VAL A 81 -11.27 -4.62 14.37
C VAL A 81 -11.07 -4.85 12.88
N MET A 82 -12.01 -4.34 12.08
CA MET A 82 -11.87 -4.23 10.64
C MET A 82 -12.08 -2.77 10.25
N ILE A 83 -11.19 -2.24 9.40
CA ILE A 83 -11.20 -0.87 8.91
C ILE A 83 -11.34 -0.91 7.40
N THR A 84 -12.29 -0.14 6.86
CA THR A 84 -12.47 -0.01 5.41
C THR A 84 -12.12 1.40 4.98
N LEU A 85 -11.35 1.54 3.91
CA LEU A 85 -10.98 2.82 3.30
C LEU A 85 -12.02 3.24 2.25
N ASP A 86 -12.25 4.54 2.12
CA ASP A 86 -13.20 5.15 1.18
C ASP A 86 -12.55 5.48 -0.16
N SER A 87 -11.24 5.66 -0.16
CA SER A 87 -10.44 5.94 -1.36
C SER A 87 -9.02 5.47 -1.15
N ASP A 88 -8.32 5.27 -2.25
CA ASP A 88 -6.86 5.23 -2.27
C ASP A 88 -6.37 6.66 -1.91
N GLY A 89 -5.22 6.82 -1.27
CA GLY A 89 -4.73 8.13 -0.81
C GLY A 89 -4.65 9.19 -1.93
N GLU A 90 -4.61 10.48 -1.55
CA GLU A 90 -4.55 11.58 -2.51
C GLU A 90 -3.17 12.23 -2.55
N SER A 91 -2.57 12.34 -3.74
CA SER A 91 -1.34 13.10 -3.98
C SER A 91 -1.66 14.43 -4.67
N VAL A 92 -1.14 15.52 -4.10
CA VAL A 92 -1.29 16.88 -4.64
C VAL A 92 0.00 17.26 -5.36
N TYR A 93 -0.11 17.48 -6.67
CA TYR A 93 1.01 17.88 -7.52
C TYR A 93 1.23 19.39 -7.52
N ALA A 94 2.46 19.80 -7.83
CA ALA A 94 2.77 21.19 -8.08
C ALA A 94 2.18 21.64 -9.43
N GLU A 95 1.46 22.75 -9.39
CA GLU A 95 0.83 23.37 -10.56
C GLU A 95 1.41 24.78 -10.79
N GLU A 96 1.72 25.08 -12.05
CA GLU A 96 1.91 26.44 -12.53
C GLU A 96 0.57 26.97 -13.05
N LYS A 97 0.16 28.16 -12.57
CA LYS A 97 -1.07 28.83 -12.99
C LYS A 97 -0.74 30.12 -13.72
N LYS A 98 -1.30 30.27 -14.93
CA LYS A 98 -1.18 31.48 -15.74
C LYS A 98 -2.56 32.06 -15.99
N THR A 99 -2.84 33.21 -15.38
CA THR A 99 -4.10 33.95 -15.54
C THR A 99 -3.89 35.09 -16.52
N SER A 100 -4.75 35.20 -17.53
CA SER A 100 -4.77 36.31 -18.50
C SER A 100 -6.13 37.00 -18.45
N ASN A 101 -6.11 38.27 -18.05
CA ASN A 101 -7.28 39.13 -17.98
C ASN A 101 -7.19 40.17 -19.09
N SER A 102 -8.23 40.28 -19.91
CA SER A 102 -8.38 41.33 -20.92
C SER A 102 -9.72 42.04 -20.72
N GLN A 103 -9.68 43.36 -20.59
CA GLN A 103 -10.85 44.22 -20.53
C GLN A 103 -10.74 45.22 -21.67
N THR A 104 -11.74 45.23 -22.56
CA THR A 104 -11.81 46.12 -23.70
C THR A 104 -13.03 47.03 -23.55
N ASP A 105 -12.79 48.33 -23.49
CA ASP A 105 -13.82 49.36 -23.49
C ASP A 105 -13.89 50.03 -24.86
N GLU A 106 -14.88 49.66 -25.68
CA GLU A 106 -15.13 50.32 -26.97
C GLU A 106 -16.15 51.46 -26.80
N LYS A 107 -15.70 52.71 -26.98
CA LYS A 107 -16.56 53.90 -27.04
C LYS A 107 -16.80 54.32 -28.49
N ALA A 108 -18.00 54.07 -29.02
CA ALA A 108 -18.43 54.64 -30.30
C ALA A 108 -19.03 56.05 -30.11
N SER A 109 -18.79 56.98 -31.04
CA SER A 109 -19.30 58.36 -30.98
C SER A 109 -20.82 58.50 -31.06
N GLU A 110 -21.56 57.44 -31.42
CA GLU A 110 -23.02 57.47 -31.60
C GLU A 110 -23.77 56.45 -30.72
N GLY A 111 -23.27 56.17 -29.51
CA GLY A 111 -24.13 55.73 -28.41
C GLY A 111 -24.22 54.24 -28.10
N ASP A 112 -23.34 53.41 -28.67
CA ASP A 112 -23.15 52.04 -28.19
C ASP A 112 -21.79 51.91 -27.48
N ASN A 113 -21.83 51.48 -26.22
CA ASN A 113 -20.65 51.27 -25.38
C ASN A 113 -20.53 49.78 -25.13
N ARG A 114 -19.48 49.16 -25.67
CA ARG A 114 -19.25 47.73 -25.52
C ARG A 114 -18.12 47.49 -24.55
N GLU A 115 -18.45 46.88 -23.42
CA GLU A 115 -17.48 46.38 -22.45
C GLU A 115 -17.33 44.87 -22.68
N ILE A 116 -16.11 44.43 -22.99
CA ILE A 116 -15.76 43.02 -23.17
C ILE A 116 -14.70 42.68 -22.13
N ALA A 117 -15.07 41.86 -21.14
CA ALA A 117 -14.14 41.25 -20.21
C ALA A 117 -13.93 39.77 -20.56
N SER A 118 -12.68 39.33 -20.62
CA SER A 118 -12.31 37.93 -20.76
C SER A 118 -11.24 37.56 -19.74
N GLU A 119 -11.47 36.47 -19.01
CA GLU A 119 -10.52 35.86 -18.08
C GLU A 119 -10.21 34.44 -18.57
N THR A 120 -8.93 34.16 -18.77
CA THR A 120 -8.44 32.84 -19.18
C THR A 120 -7.46 32.33 -18.12
N GLU A 121 -7.75 31.16 -17.57
CA GLU A 121 -6.83 30.45 -16.66
C GLU A 121 -6.24 29.21 -17.34
N GLU A 122 -4.92 29.15 -17.42
CA GLU A 122 -4.16 27.96 -17.84
C GLU A 122 -3.47 27.33 -16.62
N LYS A 123 -3.64 26.02 -16.43
CA LYS A 123 -2.98 25.24 -15.37
C LYS A 123 -2.11 24.15 -15.99
N SER A 124 -0.88 23.99 -15.52
CA SER A 124 0.05 22.96 -15.97
C SER A 124 0.77 22.30 -14.78
N VAL A 125 0.98 20.98 -14.82
CA VAL A 125 1.68 20.25 -13.76
C VAL A 125 3.20 20.41 -13.95
N VAL A 126 3.90 20.69 -12.84
CA VAL A 126 5.36 20.85 -12.85
C VAL A 126 6.03 19.47 -12.90
N MET A 127 6.85 19.25 -13.92
CA MET A 127 7.60 18.02 -14.16
C MET A 127 9.09 18.24 -13.89
N VAL A 128 9.75 17.26 -13.27
CA VAL A 128 11.21 17.20 -13.08
C VAL A 128 11.81 16.09 -13.94
N ASN A 129 13.03 16.32 -14.44
CA ASN A 129 13.79 15.30 -15.18
C ASN A 129 14.67 14.50 -14.21
N ASN A 130 14.55 13.18 -14.22
CA ASN A 130 15.23 12.30 -13.27
C ASN A 130 16.67 11.94 -13.68
N GLY A 131 17.18 12.46 -14.80
CA GLY A 131 18.54 12.21 -15.28
C GLY A 131 18.73 10.90 -16.05
N ASP A 132 17.77 9.97 -15.94
CA ASP A 132 17.66 8.72 -16.70
C ASP A 132 16.86 8.87 -18.02
N GLY A 133 16.45 10.10 -18.33
CA GLY A 133 15.59 10.43 -19.47
C GLY A 133 14.09 10.35 -19.18
N SER A 134 13.68 9.95 -17.98
CA SER A 134 12.29 10.00 -17.52
C SER A 134 11.95 11.36 -16.89
N THR A 135 10.66 11.68 -16.88
CA THR A 135 10.13 12.86 -16.17
C THR A 135 9.01 12.45 -15.21
N SER A 136 9.03 12.97 -13.99
CA SER A 136 8.00 12.74 -12.97
C SER A 136 7.41 14.07 -12.47
N PRO A 137 6.14 14.09 -12.03
CA PRO A 137 5.54 15.28 -11.45
C PRO A 137 6.12 15.57 -10.06
N VAL A 138 6.19 16.85 -9.70
CA VAL A 138 6.58 17.25 -8.34
C VAL A 138 5.37 17.09 -7.41
N ILE A 139 5.52 16.26 -6.36
CA ILE A 139 4.50 16.07 -5.33
C ILE A 139 4.71 17.09 -4.22
N ILE A 140 3.68 17.88 -3.89
CA ILE A 140 3.70 18.87 -2.80
C ILE A 140 3.23 18.24 -1.49
N LYS A 141 2.24 17.36 -1.56
CA LYS A 141 1.61 16.75 -0.39
C LYS A 141 1.03 15.39 -0.74
N GLU A 142 1.16 14.46 0.19
CA GLU A 142 0.42 13.19 0.18
C GLU A 142 -0.53 13.17 1.38
N THR A 143 -1.77 12.75 1.14
CA THR A 143 -2.80 12.64 2.17
C THR A 143 -3.24 11.18 2.24
N ALA A 144 -3.22 10.62 3.44
CA ALA A 144 -3.68 9.24 3.66
C ALA A 144 -5.16 9.08 3.27
N ALA A 145 -5.52 7.87 2.87
CA ALA A 145 -6.88 7.44 2.57
C ALA A 145 -7.85 7.80 3.70
N LYS A 146 -9.06 8.25 3.33
CA LYS A 146 -10.14 8.46 4.30
C LYS A 146 -10.74 7.12 4.69
N ILE A 147 -11.14 6.97 5.96
CA ILE A 147 -11.79 5.75 6.44
C ILE A 147 -13.29 5.79 6.14
N ALA A 148 -13.79 4.78 5.42
CA ALA A 148 -15.20 4.61 5.10
C ALA A 148 -16.01 4.19 6.33
N GLY A 149 -15.48 3.28 7.15
CA GLY A 149 -16.13 2.77 8.34
C GLY A 149 -15.28 1.79 9.14
N ILE A 150 -15.70 1.53 10.37
CA ILE A 150 -15.00 0.67 11.33
C ILE A 150 -15.99 -0.32 11.96
N VAL A 151 -15.63 -1.59 11.99
CA VAL A 151 -16.39 -2.63 12.70
C VAL A 151 -15.52 -3.18 13.82
N ILE A 152 -16.08 -3.23 15.02
CA ILE A 152 -15.43 -3.69 16.24
C ILE A 152 -16.24 -4.83 16.84
N VAL A 153 -15.59 -5.96 17.11
CA VAL A 153 -16.18 -7.09 17.82
C VAL A 153 -15.41 -7.28 19.11
N ALA A 154 -16.08 -7.09 20.25
CA ALA A 154 -15.46 -7.15 21.58
C ALA A 154 -16.22 -8.12 22.49
N GLU A 155 -15.53 -8.81 23.40
CA GLU A 155 -16.19 -9.67 24.40
C GLU A 155 -17.21 -8.89 25.23
N GLY A 156 -16.85 -7.67 25.64
CA GLY A 156 -17.73 -6.74 26.37
C GLY A 156 -18.68 -5.92 25.49
N GLY A 157 -18.87 -6.29 24.22
CA GLY A 157 -19.68 -5.53 23.26
C GLY A 157 -21.19 -5.50 23.55
N ASP A 158 -21.66 -6.20 24.58
CA ASP A 158 -23.03 -6.14 25.11
C ASP A 158 -23.23 -5.09 26.21
N ASN A 159 -22.16 -4.65 26.87
CA ASN A 159 -22.22 -3.59 27.86
C ASN A 159 -22.28 -2.23 27.15
N ILE A 160 -23.34 -1.47 27.41
CA ILE A 160 -23.60 -0.16 26.79
C ILE A 160 -22.45 0.84 27.06
N LEU A 161 -21.86 0.82 28.26
CA LEU A 161 -20.76 1.73 28.62
C LEU A 161 -19.46 1.37 27.87
N VAL A 162 -19.17 0.07 27.75
CA VAL A 162 -18.03 -0.42 26.98
C VAL A 162 -18.23 -0.09 25.50
N LYS A 163 -19.45 -0.30 24.99
CA LYS A 163 -19.83 0.01 23.61
C LYS A 163 -19.62 1.50 23.28
N ASP A 164 -20.11 2.40 24.13
CA ASP A 164 -19.92 3.86 23.94
C ASP A 164 -18.43 4.24 24.00
N SER A 165 -17.67 3.65 24.91
CA SER A 165 -16.22 3.88 25.03
C SER A 165 -15.47 3.46 23.77
N LEU A 166 -15.78 2.27 23.22
CA LEU A 166 -15.17 1.77 21.99
C LEU A 166 -15.54 2.63 20.78
N ILE A 167 -16.78 3.07 20.67
CA ILE A 167 -17.21 3.99 19.61
C ILE A 167 -16.40 5.29 19.69
N ARG A 168 -16.39 5.96 20.86
CA ARG A 168 -15.67 7.22 21.05
C ARG A 168 -14.18 7.10 20.76
N ALA A 169 -13.56 6.01 21.19
CA ALA A 169 -12.15 5.75 20.93
C ALA A 169 -11.88 5.63 19.42
N ALA A 170 -12.70 4.89 18.68
CA ALA A 170 -12.58 4.77 17.24
C ALA A 170 -12.80 6.12 16.52
N GLN A 171 -13.76 6.91 16.97
CA GLN A 171 -13.98 8.26 16.43
C GLN A 171 -12.76 9.16 16.64
N ALA A 172 -12.16 9.12 17.84
CA ALA A 172 -11.00 9.95 18.16
C ALA A 172 -9.72 9.54 17.42
N LEU A 173 -9.54 8.24 17.15
CA LEU A 173 -8.37 7.73 16.43
C LEU A 173 -8.40 8.04 14.94
N PHE A 174 -9.59 8.02 14.34
CA PHE A 174 -9.74 7.98 12.89
C PHE A 174 -10.57 9.11 12.30
N ASP A 175 -11.07 10.04 13.13
CA ASP A 175 -11.97 11.13 12.74
C ASP A 175 -13.22 10.63 11.98
N VAL A 176 -13.74 9.48 12.40
CA VAL A 176 -14.89 8.83 11.77
C VAL A 176 -16.18 9.19 12.52
N PRO A 177 -17.27 9.56 11.82
CA PRO A 177 -18.59 9.75 12.44
C PRO A 177 -19.13 8.51 13.17
N ALA A 178 -19.84 8.69 14.28
CA ALA A 178 -20.36 7.58 15.10
C ALA A 178 -21.27 6.62 14.32
N ASN A 179 -22.03 7.11 13.33
CA ASN A 179 -22.90 6.29 12.48
C ASN A 179 -22.14 5.40 11.48
N LYS A 180 -20.82 5.56 11.38
CA LYS A 180 -19.91 4.72 10.58
C LYS A 180 -19.09 3.75 11.44
N VAL A 181 -19.35 3.69 12.75
CA VAL A 181 -18.72 2.75 13.68
C VAL A 181 -19.76 1.78 14.22
N ALA A 182 -19.53 0.48 14.03
CA ALA A 182 -20.41 -0.56 14.54
C ALA A 182 -19.68 -1.43 15.57
N VAL A 183 -20.31 -1.68 16.72
CA VAL A 183 -19.75 -2.51 17.80
C VAL A 183 -20.69 -3.65 18.13
N PHE A 184 -20.15 -4.87 18.17
CA PHE A 184 -20.87 -6.11 18.44
C PHE A 184 -20.22 -6.94 19.55
N LYS A 185 -21.03 -7.79 20.19
CA LYS A 185 -20.53 -8.79 21.14
C LYS A 185 -19.82 -9.93 20.39
N MET A 186 -18.64 -10.31 20.88
CA MET A 186 -17.93 -11.51 20.43
C MET A 186 -18.70 -12.78 20.81
N LYS A 187 -18.72 -13.76 19.90
CA LYS A 187 -19.31 -15.08 20.15
C LYS A 187 -18.44 -15.94 21.06
#